data_AF-A0A0N0PBH7-F1
#
_entry.id   AF-A0A0N0PBH7-F1
#
_cell.length_a   1.000
_cell.length_b   1.000
_cell.length_c   1.000
_cell.angle_alpha   90.00
_cell.angle_beta   90.00
_cell.angle_gamma   90.00
#
_symmetry.space_group_name_H-M   'P 1'
#
loop_
_entity.id
_entity.type
_entity.pdbx_description
1 polymer ?
#
loop_
_entity_poly.entity_id
_entity_poly.type
_entity_poly.pdbx_seq_one_letter_code
_entity_poly.pdbx_strand_id
1 'polypeptide(L)'
;MADNVLSLGLFDRLPDSYLTDVSNDLQYQWKQIVMFNFLRLCLAQVIESVVLLDRLLYLFENGYGKSYIVKLFDPVMSPRCHSIVAVR
;
A
#
# COMPACT_ATOMS: atom_id res chain seq x y z
N MET A 1 -13.58 -23.40 23.71
CA MET A 1 -14.32 -23.06 24.95
C MET A 1 -15.68 -22.39 24.70
N ALA A 2 -16.02 -21.94 23.48
CA ALA A 2 -17.32 -21.32 23.19
C ALA A 2 -18.44 -22.35 22.85
N ASP A 3 -18.13 -23.49 22.25
CA ASP A 3 -19.15 -24.50 21.84
C ASP A 3 -19.87 -25.19 22.98
N ASN A 4 -19.15 -25.48 24.07
CA ASN A 4 -19.76 -26.13 25.23
C ASN A 4 -20.77 -25.24 25.96
N VAL A 5 -20.68 -23.92 25.77
CA VAL A 5 -21.61 -22.94 26.39
C VAL A 5 -22.89 -22.80 25.58
N LEU A 6 -22.83 -23.04 24.27
CA LEU A 6 -23.94 -22.82 23.34
C LEU A 6 -24.61 -24.13 22.85
N SER A 7 -24.08 -25.29 23.23
CA SER A 7 -24.60 -26.64 22.90
C SER A 7 -24.94 -26.83 21.41
N LEU A 8 -24.21 -26.12 20.53
CA LEU A 8 -24.59 -25.96 19.12
C LEU A 8 -24.05 -27.08 18.23
N GLY A 9 -23.15 -27.94 18.73
CA GLY A 9 -22.64 -29.12 18.02
C GLY A 9 -22.00 -28.80 16.66
N LEU A 10 -21.52 -27.57 16.47
CA LEU A 10 -21.12 -27.07 15.15
C LEU A 10 -19.87 -27.78 14.64
N PHE A 11 -18.90 -28.03 15.53
CA PHE A 11 -17.66 -28.72 15.18
C PHE A 11 -17.87 -30.23 14.93
N ASP A 12 -18.88 -30.86 15.54
CA ASP A 12 -19.22 -32.28 15.30
C ASP A 12 -19.90 -32.51 13.93
N ARG A 13 -20.46 -31.45 13.32
CA ARG A 13 -21.14 -31.51 12.01
C ARG A 13 -20.26 -31.06 10.85
N LEU A 14 -19.07 -30.55 11.13
CA LEU A 14 -18.20 -29.98 10.13
C LEU A 14 -17.18 -31.03 9.66
N PRO A 15 -17.05 -31.28 8.35
CA PRO A 15 -16.00 -32.17 7.88
C PRO A 15 -14.63 -31.56 8.19
N ASP A 16 -13.68 -32.41 8.63
CA ASP A 16 -12.32 -31.98 9.03
C ASP A 16 -11.58 -31.21 7.93
N SER A 17 -11.96 -31.43 6.66
CA SER A 17 -11.41 -30.72 5.50
C SER A 17 -11.90 -29.27 5.37
N TYR A 18 -13.05 -28.90 5.94
CA TYR A 18 -13.69 -27.59 5.73
C TYR A 18 -12.79 -26.41 6.11
N LEU A 19 -12.09 -26.50 7.25
CA LEU A 19 -11.17 -25.45 7.69
C LEU A 19 -9.98 -25.32 6.72
N THR A 20 -9.54 -26.43 6.14
CA THR A 20 -8.44 -26.46 5.17
C THR A 20 -8.87 -25.82 3.84
N ASP A 21 -10.07 -26.13 3.39
CA ASP A 21 -10.66 -25.58 2.16
C ASP A 21 -10.84 -24.06 2.28
N VAL A 22 -11.46 -23.60 3.38
CA VAL A 22 -11.64 -22.15 3.66
C VAL A 22 -10.30 -21.43 3.78
N SER A 23 -9.29 -22.05 4.44
CA SER A 23 -7.95 -21.48 4.52
C SER A 23 -7.31 -21.31 3.13
N ASN A 24 -7.45 -22.31 2.27
CA ASN A 24 -6.91 -22.26 0.90
C ASN A 24 -7.58 -21.18 0.06
N ASP A 25 -8.90 -21.05 0.14
CA ASP A 25 -9.66 -19.99 -0.53
C ASP A 25 -9.20 -18.60 -0.05
N LEU A 26 -9.07 -18.40 1.27
CA LEU A 26 -8.58 -17.15 1.84
C LEU A 26 -7.15 -16.83 1.37
N GLN A 27 -6.25 -17.82 1.33
CA GLN A 27 -4.89 -17.62 0.85
C GLN A 27 -4.85 -17.22 -0.63
N TYR A 28 -5.70 -17.82 -1.47
CA TYR A 28 -5.79 -17.46 -2.88
C TYR A 28 -6.23 -16.00 -3.06
N GLN A 29 -7.29 -15.58 -2.36
CA GLN A 29 -7.77 -14.20 -2.38
C GLN A 29 -6.70 -13.23 -1.83
N TRP A 30 -6.04 -13.60 -0.74
CA TRP A 30 -4.96 -12.80 -0.15
C TRP A 30 -3.83 -12.56 -1.14
N LYS A 31 -3.42 -13.60 -1.88
CA LYS A 31 -2.36 -13.48 -2.90
C LYS A 31 -2.73 -12.47 -3.98
N GLN A 32 -3.98 -12.47 -4.45
CA GLN A 32 -4.46 -11.51 -5.43
C GLN A 32 -4.42 -10.07 -4.90
N ILE A 33 -4.89 -9.85 -3.66
CA ILE A 33 -4.88 -8.54 -3.01
C ILE A 33 -3.45 -8.03 -2.84
N VAL A 34 -2.53 -8.89 -2.38
CA VAL A 34 -1.11 -8.54 -2.22
C VAL A 34 -0.50 -8.14 -3.56
N MET A 35 -0.78 -8.91 -4.63
CA MET A 35 -0.24 -8.63 -5.96
C MET A 35 -0.76 -7.30 -6.54
N PHE A 36 -2.06 -7.03 -6.38
CA PHE A 36 -2.65 -5.75 -6.77
C PHE A 36 -2.05 -4.59 -5.97
N ASN A 37 -1.92 -4.76 -4.65
CA ASN A 37 -1.37 -3.73 -3.78
C ASN A 37 0.11 -3.46 -4.09
N PHE A 38 0.87 -4.49 -4.46
CA PHE A 38 2.25 -4.34 -4.89
C PHE A 38 2.34 -3.50 -6.17
N LEU A 39 1.54 -3.83 -7.20
CA LEU A 39 1.49 -3.06 -8.43
C LEU A 39 1.10 -1.60 -8.16
N ARG A 40 0.10 -1.38 -7.31
CA ARG A 40 -0.34 -0.04 -6.89
C ARG A 40 0.78 0.72 -6.18
N LEU A 41 1.58 0.07 -5.34
CA LEU A 41 2.70 0.69 -4.64
C LEU A 41 3.82 1.09 -5.62
N CYS A 42 4.12 0.25 -6.61
CA CYS A 42 5.08 0.59 -7.67
C CYS A 42 4.62 1.79 -8.50
N LEU A 43 3.34 1.81 -8.91
CA LEU A 43 2.78 2.92 -9.69
C LEU A 43 2.70 4.22 -8.89
N ALA A 44 2.40 4.14 -7.60
CA ALA A 44 2.30 5.31 -6.73
C ALA A 44 3.61 6.14 -6.74
N GLN A 45 4.78 5.48 -6.72
CA GLN A 45 6.07 6.18 -6.73
C GLN A 45 6.34 6.90 -8.07
N VAL A 46 5.92 6.29 -9.18
CA VAL A 46 6.04 6.90 -10.52
C VAL A 46 5.14 8.13 -10.61
N ILE A 47 3.88 8.00 -10.21
CA ILE A 47 2.90 9.09 -10.22
C ILE A 47 3.38 10.25 -9.33
N GLU A 48 3.87 9.96 -8.13
CA GLU A 48 4.43 10.96 -7.22
C GLU A 48 5.57 11.74 -7.87
N SER A 49 6.49 11.06 -8.56
CA SER A 49 7.62 11.69 -9.24
C SER A 49 7.17 12.61 -10.37
N VAL A 50 6.18 12.18 -11.17
CA VAL A 50 5.61 12.99 -12.25
C VAL A 50 4.91 14.24 -11.70
N VAL A 51 4.11 14.10 -10.64
CA VAL A 51 3.41 15.23 -10.01
C VAL A 51 4.40 16.22 -9.41
N LEU A 52 5.47 15.75 -8.76
CA LEU A 52 6.50 16.64 -8.21
C LEU A 52 7.25 17.39 -9.31
N LEU A 53 7.54 16.73 -10.43
CA LEU A 53 8.19 17.36 -11.57
C LEU A 53 7.31 18.45 -12.20
N ASP A 54 6.02 18.18 -12.37
CA ASP A 54 5.03 19.15 -12.87
C ASP A 54 4.99 20.42 -12.00
N ARG A 55 4.93 20.24 -10.67
CA ARG A 55 4.95 21.37 -9.71
C ARG A 55 6.27 22.14 -9.72
N LEU A 56 7.39 21.46 -9.91
CA LEU A 56 8.69 22.10 -10.03
C LEU A 56 8.77 22.98 -11.29
N LEU A 57 8.28 22.47 -12.43
CA LEU A 57 8.23 23.21 -13.69
C LEU A 57 7.37 24.47 -13.55
N TYR A 58 6.19 24.34 -12.94
CA TYR A 58 5.33 25.48 -12.64
C TYR A 58 6.05 26.56 -11.81
N LEU A 59 6.87 26.18 -10.83
CA LEU A 59 7.64 27.14 -10.03
C LEU A 59 8.72 27.84 -10.86
N PHE A 60 9.41 27.12 -11.75
CA PHE A 60 10.38 27.73 -12.66
C PHE A 60 9.73 28.76 -13.59
N GLU A 61 8.56 28.45 -14.16
CA GLU A 61 7.81 29.37 -15.02
C GLU A 61 7.37 30.65 -14.29
N ASN A 62 7.08 30.56 -12.99
CA ASN A 62 6.71 31.71 -12.15
C ASN A 62 7.91 32.53 -11.64
N GLY A 63 9.12 32.26 -12.13
CA GLY A 63 10.33 33.01 -11.75
C GLY A 63 11.02 32.52 -10.46
N TYR A 64 10.60 31.39 -9.89
CA TYR A 64 11.30 30.76 -8.77
C TYR A 64 12.46 29.90 -9.28
N GLY A 65 13.55 30.56 -9.70
CA GLY A 65 14.75 29.91 -10.24
C GLY A 65 15.52 29.05 -9.22
N LYS A 66 15.26 29.21 -7.92
CA LYS A 66 15.86 28.42 -6.84
C LYS A 66 14.83 27.44 -6.26
N SER A 67 14.29 26.58 -7.11
CA SER A 67 13.42 25.49 -6.71
C SER A 67 14.13 24.14 -6.92
N TYR A 68 14.04 23.27 -5.91
CA TYR A 68 14.76 22.01 -5.87
C TYR A 68 13.85 20.90 -5.34
N ILE A 69 13.97 19.70 -5.93
CA ILE A 69 13.42 18.49 -5.34
C ILE A 69 14.46 17.96 -4.36
N VAL A 70 14.08 17.87 -3.09
CA VAL A 70 14.92 17.38 -2.00
C VAL A 70 14.34 16.10 -1.42
N LYS A 71 15.22 15.26 -0.88
CA LYS A 71 14.84 14.04 -0.20
C LYS A 71 14.72 14.32 1.30
N LEU A 72 13.49 14.38 1.81
CA LEU A 72 13.20 14.64 3.23
C LEU A 72 13.39 13.41 4.12
N PHE A 73 13.18 12.21 3.57
CA PHE A 73 13.20 10.97 4.34
C PHE A 73 14.17 9.94 3.77
N ASP A 74 14.68 9.07 4.63
CA ASP A 74 15.42 7.88 4.21
C ASP A 74 14.46 6.97 3.42
N PRO A 75 14.84 6.52 2.20
CA PRO A 75 13.98 5.67 1.37
C PRO A 75 13.67 4.33 2.04
N VAL A 76 14.47 3.92 3.03
CA VAL A 76 14.24 2.72 3.85
C VAL A 76 13.11 2.95 4.86
N MET A 77 12.92 4.18 5.35
CA MET A 77 11.85 4.54 6.30
C MET A 77 10.53 4.86 5.60
N SER A 78 10.58 5.50 4.43
CA SER A 78 9.41 5.78 3.59
C SER A 78 9.83 5.86 2.12
N PRO A 79 9.23 5.06 1.22
CA PRO A 79 9.45 5.20 -0.22
C PRO A 79 9.05 6.61 -0.74
N ARG A 80 8.08 7.23 -0.07
CA ARG A 80 7.62 8.61 -0.32
C ARG A 80 8.51 9.59 0.42
N CYS A 81 9.58 10.02 -0.23
CA CYS A 81 10.65 10.78 0.41
C CYS A 81 11.00 12.10 -0.31
N HIS A 82 10.37 12.41 -1.45
CA HIS A 82 10.70 13.59 -2.24
C HIS A 82 9.76 14.75 -1.91
N SER A 83 10.31 15.96 -1.80
CA SER A 83 9.56 17.19 -1.58
C SER A 83 10.17 18.35 -2.34
N ILE A 84 9.39 19.39 -2.58
CA ILE A 84 9.83 20.58 -3.31
C ILE A 84 10.13 21.69 -2.32
N VAL A 85 11.33 22.24 -2.41
CA VAL A 85 11.74 23.44 -1.68
C VAL A 85 11.97 24.54 -2.70
N ALA A 86 11.24 25.64 -2.55
CA ALA A 86 11.44 26.86 -3.31
C ALA A 86 11.95 27.96 -2.38
N VAL A 87 13.08 28.55 -2.73
CA VAL A 87 13.66 29.69 -2.01
C VAL A 87 13.48 30.93 -2.87
N ARG A 88 12.98 32.00 -2.25
CA ARG A 88 12.82 33.30 -2.90
C ARG A 88 14.13 34.10 -2.88
#